data_AF-G0VGZ7-F1
#
_entry.id   AF-G0VGZ7-F1
#
_cell.length_a   1.000
_cell.length_b   1.000
_cell.length_c   1.000
_cell.angle_alpha   90.00
_cell.angle_beta   90.00
_cell.angle_gamma   90.00
#
_symmetry.space_group_name_H-M   'P 1'
#
loop_
_entity.id
_entity.type
_entity.pdbx_description
1 polymer ?
#
loop_
_entity_poly.entity_id
_entity_poly.type
_entity_poly.pdbx_seq_one_letter_code
_entity_poly.pdbx_strand_id
1 'polypeptide(L)'
;MEQVTPITKEDVKNQLLTDKKFRSTLNSNCIYQTPPYEPTQHNHNISGKISSPSSPSSSNKLFIINIASFLSTTSKDYSTPTIPNDFKSTLPFLNEIIKRSKSNKKIVLLATFYFHRLHSNIKNTSADSAGKIPDFAHSIKRTFLNCLILAHKFSNDITFSMKTWSLITGLQPKNISTMERWCLKKLNFQLFVSNEQLLSWETETFLKNNSSSIGRKKHSLSNDFPPDENFKGYM
;
A
#
# COMPACT_ATOMS: atom_id res chain seq x y z
N MET A 1 -30.20 25.20 50.48
CA MET A 1 -29.00 24.97 51.30
C MET A 1 -28.53 23.56 51.05
N GLU A 2 -27.50 23.38 50.23
CA GLU A 2 -26.56 22.27 50.33
C GLU A 2 -25.25 22.79 49.74
N GLN A 3 -24.24 22.88 50.60
CA GLN A 3 -22.94 23.48 50.33
C GLN A 3 -22.05 22.45 49.62
N VAL A 4 -21.43 22.82 48.50
CA VAL A 4 -20.40 22.01 47.83
C VAL A 4 -19.05 22.35 48.46
N THR A 5 -18.45 21.38 49.17
CA THR A 5 -17.10 21.52 49.75
C THR A 5 -16.01 21.24 48.70
N PRO A 6 -14.89 21.99 48.70
CA PRO A 6 -13.81 21.82 47.71
C PRO A 6 -12.84 20.69 48.10
N ILE A 7 -12.47 19.88 47.11
CA ILE A 7 -11.50 18.77 47.25
C ILE A 7 -10.09 19.31 47.46
N THR A 8 -9.44 18.88 48.54
CA THR A 8 -8.09 19.29 48.95
C THR A 8 -6.99 18.50 48.22
N LYS A 9 -5.83 19.15 48.01
CA LYS A 9 -4.66 18.62 47.27
C LYS A 9 -4.02 17.34 47.86
N GLU A 10 -4.44 16.92 49.05
CA GLU A 10 -4.03 15.65 49.69
C GLU A 10 -4.69 14.42 49.02
N ASP A 11 -5.91 14.55 48.50
CA ASP A 11 -6.66 13.41 47.94
C ASP A 11 -6.11 12.93 46.59
N VAL A 12 -5.48 13.82 45.82
CA VAL A 12 -4.83 13.48 44.54
C VAL A 12 -3.52 12.71 44.77
N LYS A 13 -2.84 12.94 45.90
CA LYS A 13 -1.56 12.28 46.21
C LYS A 13 -1.75 10.84 46.67
N ASN A 14 -2.87 10.55 47.32
CA ASN A 14 -3.23 9.21 47.78
C ASN A 14 -3.73 8.29 46.64
N GLN A 15 -4.33 8.84 45.57
CA GLN A 15 -4.63 8.07 44.34
C GLN A 15 -3.38 7.74 43.51
N LEU A 16 -2.34 8.60 43.52
CA LEU A 16 -1.06 8.30 42.84
C LEU A 16 -0.19 7.26 43.56
N LEU A 17 -0.42 7.00 44.85
CA LEU A 17 0.31 5.95 45.60
C LEU A 17 -0.32 4.56 45.43
N THR A 18 -1.60 4.47 45.08
CA THR A 18 -2.29 3.19 44.82
C THR A 18 -1.99 2.62 43.43
N ASP A 19 -1.72 3.47 42.43
CA ASP A 19 -1.38 3.01 41.07
C ASP A 19 0.09 2.55 40.92
N LYS A 20 0.99 2.98 41.80
CA LYS A 20 2.39 2.49 41.83
C LYS A 20 2.54 1.11 42.48
N LYS A 21 1.56 0.66 43.28
CA LYS A 21 1.55 -0.68 43.90
C LYS A 21 0.92 -1.75 43.01
N PHE A 22 0.15 -1.38 41.99
CA PHE A 22 -0.41 -2.32 41.01
C PHE A 22 0.60 -2.75 39.92
N ARG A 23 1.71 -2.01 39.77
CA ARG A 23 2.75 -2.27 38.76
C ARG A 23 3.95 -3.08 39.24
N SER A 24 3.97 -3.54 40.49
CA SER A 24 5.10 -4.30 41.08
C SER A 24 4.79 -5.76 41.45
N THR A 25 3.64 -6.30 41.05
CA THR A 25 3.25 -7.71 41.31
C THR A 25 2.74 -8.44 40.06
N LEU A 26 3.39 -8.21 38.92
CA LEU A 26 3.32 -9.09 37.76
C LEU A 26 4.73 -9.58 37.41
N ASN A 27 5.33 -10.25 38.38
CA ASN A 27 6.41 -11.19 38.11
C ASN A 27 6.11 -12.41 38.98
N SER A 28 6.19 -13.60 38.38
CA SER A 28 5.75 -14.91 38.91
C SER A 28 4.29 -15.26 38.64
N ASN A 29 4.00 -15.64 37.39
CA ASN A 29 3.26 -16.87 37.01
C ASN A 29 2.92 -16.86 35.51
N CYS A 30 3.91 -17.12 34.66
CA CYS A 30 3.65 -17.49 33.26
C CYS A 30 3.09 -18.92 33.22
N ILE A 31 1.78 -19.05 33.01
CA ILE A 31 1.03 -20.32 32.90
C ILE A 31 1.08 -20.91 31.47
N TYR A 32 1.86 -20.32 30.57
CA TYR A 32 2.17 -20.91 29.26
C TYR A 32 3.60 -21.43 29.25
N GLN A 33 3.78 -22.60 29.87
CA GLN A 33 5.03 -23.35 29.80
C GLN A 33 4.88 -24.41 28.71
N THR A 34 5.58 -24.23 27.59
CA THR A 34 5.71 -25.27 26.56
C THR A 34 6.37 -26.51 27.17
N PRO A 35 5.86 -27.73 26.91
CA PRO A 35 6.49 -28.96 27.37
C PRO A 35 7.95 -29.04 26.88
N PRO A 36 8.87 -29.64 27.66
CA PRO A 36 10.28 -29.72 27.31
C PRO A 36 10.48 -30.51 26.00
N TYR A 37 11.25 -29.95 25.08
CA TYR A 37 11.62 -30.57 23.81
C TYR A 37 12.58 -31.74 24.05
N GLU A 38 12.19 -32.96 23.67
CA GLU A 38 13.12 -34.08 23.61
C GLU A 38 14.07 -33.93 22.41
N PRO A 39 15.40 -34.03 22.59
CA PRO A 39 16.34 -33.97 21.49
C PRO A 39 16.30 -35.31 20.72
N THR A 40 15.54 -35.33 19.62
CA THR A 40 15.58 -36.43 18.65
C THR A 40 16.84 -36.29 17.80
N GLN A 41 17.79 -37.21 17.97
CA GLN A 41 18.90 -37.37 17.03
C GLN A 41 18.39 -38.03 15.74
N HIS A 42 18.41 -37.30 14.64
CA HIS A 42 18.28 -37.89 13.30
C HIS A 42 19.41 -37.41 12.39
N ASN A 43 20.41 -38.27 12.25
CA ASN A 43 21.25 -38.34 11.08
C ASN A 43 20.40 -38.86 9.91
N HIS A 44 20.33 -38.13 8.80
CA HIS A 44 20.27 -38.75 7.47
C HIS A 44 20.74 -37.77 6.39
N ASN A 45 21.80 -38.19 5.71
CA ASN A 45 22.27 -37.66 4.44
C ASN A 45 21.14 -37.61 3.41
N ILE A 46 20.91 -36.45 2.79
CA ILE A 46 20.27 -36.37 1.49
C ILE A 46 21.12 -35.47 0.59
N SER A 47 21.88 -36.14 -0.28
CA SER A 47 22.43 -35.57 -1.51
C SER A 47 21.27 -35.16 -2.42
N GLY A 48 21.02 -33.86 -2.51
CA GLY A 48 19.99 -33.27 -3.35
C GLY A 48 20.60 -32.23 -4.27
N LYS A 49 20.56 -32.50 -5.57
CA LYS A 49 20.99 -31.62 -6.66
C LYS A 49 20.58 -30.17 -6.41
N ILE A 50 21.56 -29.27 -6.41
CA ILE A 50 21.36 -27.82 -6.43
C ILE A 50 20.71 -27.48 -7.78
N SER A 51 19.39 -27.38 -7.80
CA SER A 51 18.70 -26.63 -8.84
C SER A 51 19.04 -25.15 -8.62
N SER A 52 19.50 -24.55 -9.71
CA SER A 52 19.95 -23.16 -9.81
C SER A 52 18.93 -22.18 -9.24
N PRO A 53 19.36 -21.15 -8.48
CA PRO A 53 18.45 -20.13 -7.96
C PRO A 53 18.01 -19.23 -9.10
N SER A 54 16.81 -19.43 -9.62
CA SER A 54 16.15 -18.42 -10.44
C SER A 54 15.98 -17.17 -9.58
N SER A 55 16.65 -16.07 -9.96
CA SER A 55 16.85 -14.88 -9.14
C SER A 55 15.50 -14.27 -8.69
N PRO A 56 15.15 -14.30 -7.38
CA PRO A 56 13.88 -13.77 -6.85
C PRO A 56 13.69 -12.26 -7.08
N SER A 57 14.74 -11.57 -7.50
CA SER A 57 14.77 -10.13 -7.75
C SER A 57 13.94 -9.71 -8.97
N SER A 58 13.96 -10.50 -10.06
CA SER A 58 13.30 -10.09 -11.33
C SER A 58 11.78 -10.12 -11.24
N SER A 59 11.18 -11.16 -10.64
CA SER A 59 9.73 -11.31 -10.55
C SER A 59 9.08 -10.25 -9.66
N ASN A 60 9.72 -9.92 -8.53
CA ASN A 60 9.26 -8.85 -7.64
C ASN A 60 9.39 -7.47 -8.29
N LYS A 61 10.49 -7.21 -8.99
CA LYS A 61 10.69 -5.98 -9.74
C LYS A 61 9.63 -5.80 -10.83
N LEU A 62 9.36 -6.85 -11.61
CA LEU A 62 8.33 -6.82 -12.65
C LEU A 62 6.93 -6.59 -12.06
N PHE A 63 6.63 -7.24 -10.93
CA PHE A 63 5.37 -7.02 -10.22
C PHE A 63 5.21 -5.55 -9.83
N ILE A 64 6.22 -4.92 -9.22
CA ILE A 64 6.16 -3.50 -8.83
C ILE A 64 6.04 -2.58 -10.06
N ILE A 65 6.71 -2.89 -11.16
CA ILE A 65 6.58 -2.17 -12.44
C ILE A 65 5.13 -2.22 -12.94
N ASN A 66 4.50 -3.40 -12.92
CA ASN A 66 3.12 -3.58 -13.33
C ASN A 66 2.16 -2.79 -12.43
N ILE A 67 2.39 -2.76 -11.11
CA ILE A 67 1.62 -1.93 -10.17
C ILE A 67 1.78 -0.45 -10.51
N ALA A 68 3.01 0.04 -10.72
CA ALA A 68 3.26 1.43 -11.08
C ALA A 68 2.53 1.83 -12.38
N SER A 69 2.59 0.97 -13.40
CA SER A 69 1.91 1.19 -14.69
C SER A 69 0.39 1.25 -14.54
N PHE A 70 -0.17 0.30 -13.78
CA PHE A 70 -1.59 0.25 -13.48
C PHE A 70 -2.05 1.52 -12.74
N LEU A 71 -1.39 1.89 -11.64
CA LEU A 71 -1.75 3.07 -10.84
C LEU A 71 -1.68 4.36 -11.67
N SER A 72 -0.61 4.53 -12.45
CA SER A 72 -0.46 5.68 -13.35
C SER A 72 -1.52 5.73 -14.45
N THR A 73 -2.06 4.59 -14.88
CA THR A 73 -3.14 4.54 -15.88
C THR A 73 -4.50 4.83 -15.25
N THR A 74 -4.81 4.24 -14.10
CA THR A 74 -6.09 4.42 -13.39
C THR A 74 -6.31 5.86 -12.90
N SER A 75 -5.23 6.60 -12.61
CA SER A 75 -5.29 7.93 -12.00
C SER A 75 -5.05 9.09 -12.96
N LYS A 76 -4.91 8.83 -14.28
CA LYS A 76 -4.70 9.90 -15.29
C LYS A 76 -5.75 11.00 -15.19
N ASP A 77 -7.00 10.61 -14.98
CA ASP A 77 -8.15 11.52 -14.90
C ASP A 77 -8.10 12.45 -13.68
N TYR A 78 -7.26 12.14 -12.69
CA TYR A 78 -7.11 12.92 -11.45
C TYR A 78 -5.77 13.64 -11.37
N SER A 79 -4.94 13.55 -12.43
CA SER A 79 -3.65 14.22 -12.44
C SER A 79 -3.86 15.72 -12.53
N THR A 80 -3.33 16.45 -11.56
CA THR A 80 -3.35 17.91 -11.54
C THR A 80 -1.97 18.44 -12.00
N PRO A 81 -1.88 19.65 -12.57
CA PRO A 81 -0.60 20.22 -12.99
C PRO A 81 0.40 20.37 -11.81
N THR A 82 -0.12 20.53 -10.59
CA THR A 82 0.65 20.60 -9.36
C THR A 82 1.14 19.25 -8.83
N ILE A 83 0.47 18.15 -9.19
CA ILE A 83 0.77 16.80 -8.69
C ILE A 83 0.85 15.84 -9.89
N PRO A 84 2.01 15.74 -10.55
CA PRO A 84 2.17 14.86 -11.70
C PRO A 84 2.16 13.39 -11.26
N ASN A 85 1.17 12.65 -11.73
CA ASN A 85 0.94 11.24 -11.47
C ASN A 85 1.74 10.34 -12.44
N ASP A 86 3.02 10.66 -12.65
CA ASP A 86 3.88 9.95 -13.62
C ASP A 86 4.46 8.65 -13.05
N PHE A 87 4.61 7.68 -13.94
CA PHE A 87 5.26 6.39 -13.71
C PHE A 87 6.68 6.57 -13.16
N LYS A 88 7.47 7.50 -13.73
CA LYS A 88 8.88 7.72 -13.34
C LYS A 88 9.03 8.09 -11.87
N SER A 89 8.07 8.83 -11.32
CA SER A 89 8.10 9.25 -9.92
C SER A 89 7.40 8.26 -8.99
N THR A 90 6.48 7.46 -9.51
CA THR A 90 5.67 6.48 -8.76
C THR A 90 6.47 5.20 -8.49
N LEU A 91 7.22 4.70 -9.48
CA LEU A 91 8.00 3.48 -9.34
C LEU A 91 9.05 3.50 -8.20
N PRO A 92 9.93 4.53 -8.06
CA PRO A 92 10.89 4.57 -6.95
C PRO A 92 10.19 4.68 -5.59
N PHE A 93 9.10 5.46 -5.52
CA PHE A 93 8.27 5.57 -4.32
C PHE A 93 7.69 4.21 -3.90
N LEU A 94 7.12 3.45 -4.85
CA LEU A 94 6.57 2.12 -4.57
C LEU A 94 7.64 1.16 -4.06
N ASN A 95 8.81 1.12 -4.71
CA ASN A 95 9.92 0.29 -4.26
C ASN A 95 10.32 0.62 -2.82
N GLU A 96 10.45 1.91 -2.50
CA GLU A 96 10.83 2.36 -1.17
C GLU A 96 9.78 2.00 -0.11
N ILE A 97 8.50 2.31 -0.37
CA ILE A 97 7.44 2.12 0.62
C ILE A 97 7.14 0.64 0.86
N ILE A 98 7.14 -0.19 -0.19
CA ILE A 98 6.92 -1.64 -0.07
C ILE A 98 8.08 -2.27 0.71
N LYS A 99 9.32 -1.88 0.40
CA LYS A 99 10.51 -2.35 1.11
C LYS A 99 10.49 -1.98 2.59
N ARG A 100 10.23 -0.69 2.92
CA ARG A 100 10.26 -0.20 4.30
C ARG A 100 9.09 -0.69 5.15
N SER A 101 7.92 -0.89 4.53
CA SER A 101 6.75 -1.45 5.21
C SER A 101 6.79 -2.96 5.37
N LYS A 102 7.82 -3.64 4.84
CA LYS A 102 7.92 -5.12 4.86
C LYS A 102 6.66 -5.81 4.30
N SER A 103 6.01 -5.16 3.32
CA SER A 103 4.77 -5.67 2.75
C SER A 103 5.04 -6.83 1.80
N ASN A 104 4.32 -7.94 1.97
CA ASN A 104 4.38 -9.07 1.05
C ASN A 104 3.52 -8.80 -0.21
N LYS A 105 3.66 -9.67 -1.23
CA LYS A 105 2.93 -9.52 -2.51
C LYS A 105 1.42 -9.43 -2.33
N LYS A 106 0.83 -10.23 -1.41
CA LYS A 106 -0.62 -10.23 -1.15
C LYS A 106 -1.11 -8.91 -0.60
N ILE A 107 -0.39 -8.31 0.37
CA ILE A 107 -0.71 -7.00 0.94
C ILE A 107 -0.65 -5.92 -0.14
N VAL A 108 0.38 -5.94 -0.99
CA VAL A 108 0.53 -4.97 -2.09
C VAL A 108 -0.58 -5.13 -3.13
N LEU A 109 -0.94 -6.36 -3.48
CA LEU A 109 -2.05 -6.65 -4.39
C LEU A 109 -3.39 -6.14 -3.79
N LEU A 110 -3.64 -6.42 -2.52
CA LEU A 110 -4.83 -5.95 -1.80
C LEU A 110 -4.89 -4.41 -1.73
N ALA A 111 -3.76 -3.76 -1.46
CA ALA A 111 -3.66 -2.30 -1.49
C ALA A 111 -3.99 -1.73 -2.88
N THR A 112 -3.58 -2.43 -3.94
CA THR A 112 -3.84 -2.03 -5.33
C THR A 112 -5.32 -2.22 -5.68
N PHE A 113 -5.94 -3.31 -5.20
CA PHE A 113 -7.39 -3.51 -5.27
C PHE A 113 -8.16 -2.39 -4.56
N TYR A 114 -7.76 -2.04 -3.33
CA TYR A 114 -8.37 -0.93 -2.60
C TYR A 114 -8.21 0.40 -3.34
N PHE A 115 -7.04 0.67 -3.93
CA PHE A 115 -6.84 1.86 -4.76
C PHE A 115 -7.81 1.91 -5.93
N HIS A 116 -7.96 0.81 -6.67
CA HIS A 116 -8.91 0.74 -7.78
C HIS A 116 -10.34 1.01 -7.31
N ARG A 117 -10.80 0.32 -6.25
CA ARG A 117 -12.14 0.51 -5.71
C ARG A 117 -12.37 1.93 -5.19
N LEU A 118 -11.36 2.51 -4.53
CA LEU A 118 -11.40 3.88 -4.03
C LEU A 118 -11.61 4.88 -5.17
N HIS A 119 -10.85 4.76 -6.26
CA HIS A 119 -11.01 5.62 -7.43
C HIS A 119 -12.37 5.45 -8.11
N SER A 120 -12.89 4.23 -8.21
CA SER A 120 -14.24 3.98 -8.72
C SER A 120 -15.30 4.67 -7.84
N ASN A 121 -15.19 4.58 -6.52
CA ASN A 121 -16.12 5.21 -5.59
C ASN A 121 -16.05 6.74 -5.65
N ILE A 122 -14.85 7.32 -5.84
CA ILE A 122 -14.67 8.76 -6.02
C ILE A 122 -15.35 9.23 -7.30
N LYS A 123 -15.14 8.53 -8.42
CA LYS A 123 -15.80 8.79 -9.72
C LYS A 123 -17.32 8.82 -9.59
N ASN A 124 -17.89 7.81 -8.94
CA ASN A 124 -19.33 7.72 -8.75
C ASN A 124 -19.85 8.83 -7.84
N THR A 125 -19.14 9.17 -6.75
CA THR A 125 -19.57 10.24 -5.84
C THR A 125 -19.53 11.62 -6.49
N SER A 126 -18.55 11.89 -7.35
CA SER A 126 -18.41 13.21 -8.01
C SER A 126 -19.54 13.52 -8.99
N ALA A 127 -20.24 12.50 -9.50
CA ALA A 127 -21.41 12.68 -10.35
C ALA A 127 -22.65 13.09 -9.55
N ASP A 128 -22.79 12.55 -8.33
CA ASP A 128 -24.06 12.61 -7.58
C ASP A 128 -24.05 13.59 -6.39
N SER A 129 -22.90 14.11 -5.94
CA SER A 129 -22.83 15.00 -4.76
C SER A 129 -21.59 15.89 -4.71
N ALA A 130 -21.77 17.18 -4.40
CA ALA A 130 -20.76 18.25 -4.31
C ALA A 130 -19.72 18.10 -3.16
N GLY A 131 -19.35 16.89 -2.78
CA GLY A 131 -18.32 16.64 -1.77
C GLY A 131 -16.93 16.93 -2.33
N LYS A 132 -16.29 18.01 -1.85
CA LYS A 132 -14.91 18.39 -2.24
C LYS A 132 -13.94 17.21 -2.04
N ILE A 133 -13.32 16.76 -3.12
CA ILE A 133 -12.24 15.76 -3.09
C ILE A 133 -11.00 16.43 -2.48
N PRO A 134 -10.40 15.88 -1.40
CA PRO A 134 -9.20 16.47 -0.80
C PRO A 134 -8.01 16.47 -1.76
N ASP A 135 -7.15 17.48 -1.65
CA ASP A 135 -5.96 17.62 -2.51
C ASP A 135 -5.04 16.39 -2.49
N PHE A 136 -4.92 15.73 -1.33
CA PHE A 136 -4.10 14.52 -1.21
C PHE A 136 -4.62 13.35 -2.05
N ALA A 137 -5.93 13.27 -2.30
CA ALA A 137 -6.54 12.17 -3.04
C ALA A 137 -6.17 12.21 -4.54
N HIS A 138 -5.78 13.38 -5.05
CA HIS A 138 -5.24 13.55 -6.39
C HIS A 138 -3.83 12.97 -6.54
N SER A 139 -3.11 12.71 -5.45
CA SER A 139 -1.77 12.14 -5.49
C SER A 139 -1.82 10.63 -5.42
N ILE A 140 -1.37 9.92 -6.49
CA ILE A 140 -1.24 8.45 -6.46
C ILE A 140 -0.46 8.01 -5.22
N LYS A 141 0.66 8.68 -4.92
CA LYS A 141 1.57 8.27 -3.85
C LYS A 141 0.85 8.29 -2.49
N ARG A 142 0.12 9.37 -2.20
CA ARG A 142 -0.62 9.51 -0.95
C ARG A 142 -1.81 8.55 -0.90
N THR A 143 -2.55 8.42 -1.98
CA THR A 143 -3.72 7.54 -2.05
C THR A 143 -3.30 6.08 -1.89
N PHE A 144 -2.31 5.63 -2.66
CA PHE A 144 -1.76 4.27 -2.57
C PHE A 144 -1.14 3.98 -1.19
N LEU A 145 -0.41 4.92 -0.61
CA LEU A 145 0.14 4.78 0.74
C LEU A 145 -0.96 4.44 1.76
N ASN A 146 -2.08 5.16 1.74
CA ASN A 146 -3.17 4.87 2.67
C ASN A 146 -3.80 3.52 2.40
N CYS A 147 -4.03 3.16 1.13
CA CYS A 147 -4.50 1.83 0.78
C CYS A 147 -3.56 0.73 1.30
N LEU A 148 -2.24 0.96 1.24
CA LEU A 148 -1.23 0.05 1.77
C LEU A 148 -1.27 -0.07 3.29
N ILE A 149 -1.43 1.07 4.00
CA ILE A 149 -1.61 1.07 5.46
C ILE A 149 -2.85 0.27 5.84
N LEU A 150 -3.98 0.45 5.13
CA LEU A 150 -5.22 -0.28 5.39
C LEU A 150 -5.06 -1.78 5.14
N ALA A 151 -4.48 -2.18 4.01
CA ALA A 151 -4.21 -3.58 3.70
C ALA A 151 -3.28 -4.22 4.75
N HIS A 152 -2.20 -3.52 5.13
CA HIS A 152 -1.27 -4.01 6.13
C HIS A 152 -1.94 -4.15 7.52
N LYS A 153 -2.81 -3.20 7.90
CA LYS A 153 -3.52 -3.27 9.17
C LYS A 153 -4.58 -4.36 9.20
N PHE A 154 -5.23 -4.62 8.06
CA PHE A 154 -6.28 -5.61 7.94
C PHE A 154 -5.75 -7.04 7.87
N SER A 155 -4.61 -7.26 7.21
CA SER A 155 -4.08 -8.60 6.96
C SER A 155 -3.10 -9.13 8.02
N ASN A 156 -2.56 -8.27 8.89
CA ASN A 156 -1.55 -8.66 9.87
C ASN A 156 -2.08 -8.46 11.30
N ASP A 157 -1.85 -9.45 12.18
CA ASP A 157 -2.19 -9.35 13.60
C ASP A 157 -1.35 -8.28 14.32
N ILE A 158 -0.11 -8.07 13.86
CA ILE A 158 0.80 -7.06 14.37
C ILE A 158 1.00 -6.00 13.28
N THR A 159 0.71 -4.75 13.65
CA THR A 159 0.71 -3.64 12.70
C THR A 159 1.57 -2.49 13.22
N PHE A 160 2.11 -1.69 12.31
CA PHE A 160 2.91 -0.54 12.69
C PHE A 160 2.05 0.57 13.30
N SER A 161 2.57 1.17 14.36
CA SER A 161 1.99 2.38 14.95
C SER A 161 2.00 3.54 13.95
N MET A 162 1.15 4.55 14.17
CA MET A 162 1.19 5.78 13.36
C MET A 162 2.54 6.51 13.45
N LYS A 163 3.24 6.41 14.58
CA LYS A 163 4.60 6.93 14.74
C LYS A 163 5.58 6.21 13.82
N THR A 164 5.48 4.89 13.72
CA THR A 164 6.31 4.09 12.81
C THR A 164 6.01 4.41 11.34
N TRP A 165 4.73 4.51 10.95
CA TRP A 165 4.35 4.94 9.61
C TRP A 165 4.84 6.36 9.27
N SER A 166 4.86 7.25 10.27
CA SER A 166 5.44 8.59 10.13
C SER A 166 6.95 8.52 9.85
N LEU A 167 7.70 7.68 10.56
CA LEU A 167 9.14 7.47 10.29
C LEU A 167 9.39 6.89 8.90
N ILE A 168 8.56 5.95 8.45
CA ILE A 168 8.70 5.31 7.14
C ILE A 168 8.47 6.32 5.99
N THR A 169 7.46 7.18 6.15
CA THR A 169 6.93 8.05 5.07
C THR A 169 7.40 9.49 5.14
N GLY A 170 7.92 9.93 6.28
CA GLY A 170 8.23 11.34 6.57
C GLY A 170 7.00 12.22 6.78
N LEU A 171 5.78 11.66 6.81
CA LEU A 171 4.54 12.42 7.02
C LEU A 171 4.19 12.51 8.50
N GLN A 172 3.56 13.61 8.92
CA GLN A 172 3.08 13.75 10.30
C GLN A 172 2.02 12.68 10.63
N PRO A 173 2.05 12.07 11.83
CA PRO A 173 1.07 11.05 12.23
C PRO A 173 -0.38 11.51 12.07
N LYS A 174 -0.69 12.76 12.43
CA LYS A 174 -2.03 13.35 12.30
C LYS A 174 -2.54 13.36 10.85
N ASN A 175 -1.66 13.64 9.89
CA ASN A 175 -2.01 13.66 8.47
C ASN A 175 -2.27 12.25 7.96
N ILE A 176 -1.40 11.29 8.31
CA ILE A 176 -1.58 9.88 7.98
C ILE A 176 -2.93 9.38 8.52
N SER A 177 -3.23 9.60 9.80
CA SER A 177 -4.49 9.15 10.40
C SER A 177 -5.72 9.82 9.76
N THR A 178 -5.60 11.08 9.33
CA THR A 178 -6.70 11.79 8.66
C THR A 178 -6.95 11.24 7.26
N MET A 179 -5.88 11.02 6.50
CA MET A 179 -5.95 10.42 5.16
C MET A 179 -6.48 8.99 5.23
N GLU A 180 -6.04 8.22 6.23
CA GLU A 180 -6.48 6.85 6.48
C GLU A 180 -7.99 6.79 6.74
N ARG A 181 -8.50 7.61 7.67
CA ARG A 181 -9.94 7.69 7.96
C ARG A 181 -10.76 8.09 6.75
N TRP A 182 -10.25 8.99 5.93
CA TRP A 182 -10.93 9.40 4.70
C TRP A 182 -11.01 8.25 3.69
N CYS A 183 -9.90 7.52 3.46
CA CYS A 183 -9.89 6.35 2.57
C CYS A 183 -10.84 5.26 3.08
N LEU A 184 -10.86 4.98 4.39
CA LEU A 184 -11.79 4.02 5.01
C LEU A 184 -13.25 4.37 4.74
N LYS A 185 -13.62 5.64 4.96
CA LYS A 185 -14.96 6.14 4.68
C LYS A 185 -15.33 5.98 3.21
N LYS A 186 -14.42 6.31 2.29
CA LYS A 186 -14.65 6.15 0.85
C LYS A 186 -14.70 4.69 0.40
N LEU A 187 -14.10 3.77 1.16
CA LEU A 187 -14.22 2.33 0.96
C LEU A 187 -15.43 1.73 1.69
N ASN A 188 -16.27 2.54 2.34
CA ASN A 188 -17.40 2.12 3.16
C ASN A 188 -17.02 1.05 4.21
N PHE A 189 -15.78 1.07 4.71
CA PHE A 189 -15.23 0.08 5.64
C PHE A 189 -15.27 -1.38 5.15
N GLN A 190 -15.57 -1.63 3.87
CA GLN A 190 -15.68 -2.98 3.31
C GLN A 190 -14.30 -3.57 2.97
N LEU A 191 -13.43 -3.77 3.96
CA LEU A 191 -12.05 -4.21 3.70
C LEU A 191 -11.91 -5.70 3.38
N PHE A 192 -12.84 -6.53 3.83
CA PHE A 192 -12.80 -7.96 3.55
C PHE A 192 -12.93 -8.24 2.06
N VAL A 193 -11.98 -9.00 1.53
CA VAL A 193 -11.96 -9.51 0.16
C VAL A 193 -11.49 -10.95 0.23
N SER A 194 -12.27 -11.88 -0.32
CA SER A 194 -11.86 -13.28 -0.36
C SER A 194 -10.67 -13.48 -1.30
N ASN A 195 -9.88 -14.54 -1.10
CA ASN A 195 -8.75 -14.85 -1.98
C ASN A 195 -9.22 -15.08 -3.43
N GLU A 196 -10.37 -15.72 -3.62
CA GLU A 196 -10.96 -15.97 -4.94
C GLU A 196 -11.31 -14.66 -5.66
N GLN A 197 -12.00 -13.75 -4.98
CA GLN A 197 -12.32 -12.43 -5.53
C GLN A 197 -11.07 -11.64 -5.89
N LEU A 198 -10.03 -11.69 -5.05
CA LEU A 198 -8.78 -10.98 -5.32
C LEU A 198 -8.03 -11.57 -6.53
N LEU A 199 -8.02 -12.90 -6.69
CA LEU A 199 -7.39 -13.61 -7.80
C LEU A 199 -8.12 -13.40 -9.14
N SER A 200 -9.45 -13.49 -9.12
CA SER A 200 -10.29 -13.16 -10.30
C SER A 200 -10.02 -11.72 -10.73
N TRP A 201 -10.02 -10.78 -9.78
CA TRP A 201 -9.71 -9.38 -10.09
C TRP A 201 -8.28 -9.17 -10.64
N GLU A 202 -7.27 -9.83 -10.06
CA GLU A 202 -5.88 -9.76 -10.54
C GLU A 202 -5.81 -10.20 -12.01
N THR A 203 -6.49 -11.29 -12.36
CA THR A 203 -6.48 -11.87 -13.70
C THR A 203 -7.24 -10.99 -14.70
N GLU A 204 -8.46 -10.60 -14.37
CA GLU A 204 -9.39 -9.92 -15.28
C GLU A 204 -9.04 -8.44 -15.51
N THR A 205 -8.60 -7.76 -14.45
CA THR A 205 -8.37 -6.31 -14.48
C THR A 205 -6.89 -5.97 -14.47
N PHE A 206 -6.13 -6.50 -13.51
CA PHE A 206 -4.74 -6.05 -13.34
C PHE A 206 -3.83 -6.55 -14.46
N LEU A 207 -3.85 -7.84 -14.79
CA LEU A 207 -3.00 -8.39 -15.85
C LEU A 207 -3.41 -7.93 -17.25
N LYS A 208 -4.71 -7.82 -17.54
CA LYS A 208 -5.23 -7.36 -18.84
C LYS A 208 -4.84 -5.91 -19.18
N ASN A 209 -4.79 -5.04 -18.16
CA ASN A 209 -4.33 -3.67 -18.36
C ASN A 209 -2.83 -3.61 -18.71
N ASN A 210 -2.02 -4.50 -18.11
CA ASN A 210 -0.59 -4.55 -18.38
C ASN A 210 -0.24 -5.10 -19.78
N SER A 211 -1.00 -6.07 -20.30
CA SER A 211 -0.80 -6.58 -21.67
C SER A 211 -1.21 -5.56 -22.74
N SER A 212 -2.25 -4.78 -22.49
CA SER A 212 -2.75 -3.74 -23.41
C SER A 212 -1.75 -2.58 -23.62
N SER A 213 -0.91 -2.29 -22.62
CA SER A 213 0.13 -1.24 -22.71
C SER A 213 1.35 -1.62 -23.55
N ILE A 214 1.60 -2.90 -23.79
CA ILE A 214 2.79 -3.39 -24.53
C ILE A 214 2.53 -3.43 -26.06
N GLY A 215 1.26 -3.46 -26.49
CA GLY A 215 0.88 -3.56 -27.90
C GLY A 215 0.83 -2.24 -28.70
N ARG A 216 1.02 -1.06 -28.08
CA ARG A 216 0.85 0.26 -28.75
C ARG A 216 2.15 0.95 -29.20
N LYS A 217 3.26 0.22 -29.36
CA LYS A 217 4.48 0.72 -30.01
C LYS A 217 4.77 -0.06 -31.30
N LYS A 218 3.88 0.02 -32.29
CA LYS A 218 4.22 -0.21 -33.71
C LYS A 218 3.40 0.78 -34.56
N HIS A 219 4.06 1.38 -35.55
CA HIS A 219 3.65 2.50 -36.43
C HIS A 219 3.68 3.89 -35.77
N SER A 220 4.47 4.89 -36.22
CA SER A 220 4.85 5.24 -37.59
C SER A 220 6.33 5.66 -37.71
N LEU A 221 7.13 4.89 -38.46
CA LEU A 221 8.21 5.45 -39.27
C LEU A 221 7.58 5.68 -40.66
N SER A 222 7.21 6.92 -40.96
CA SER A 222 6.99 7.33 -42.35
C SER A 222 8.37 7.44 -42.99
N ASN A 223 8.59 6.60 -44.00
CA ASN A 223 9.69 6.73 -44.94
C ASN A 223 9.44 7.98 -45.78
N ASP A 224 10.06 9.10 -45.43
CA ASP A 224 10.27 10.19 -46.38
C ASP A 224 11.62 9.93 -47.08
N PHE A 225 11.56 9.11 -48.11
CA PHE A 225 12.63 8.97 -49.10
C PHE A 225 12.30 9.94 -50.24
N PRO A 226 13.13 10.96 -50.53
CA PRO A 226 12.86 11.87 -51.63
C PRO A 226 13.05 11.13 -52.96
N PRO A 227 12.20 11.36 -53.97
CA PRO A 227 12.39 10.79 -55.29
C PRO A 227 13.54 11.49 -56.01
N ASP A 228 14.49 10.69 -56.50
CA ASP A 228 15.49 11.07 -57.51
C ASP A 228 14.76 11.54 -58.79
N GLU A 229 14.88 12.82 -59.14
CA GLU A 229 14.61 13.30 -60.50
C GLU A 229 15.88 13.21 -61.34
N ASN A 230 15.87 12.23 -62.23
CA ASN A 230 16.81 12.09 -63.33
C ASN A 230 16.50 13.10 -64.45
N PHE A 231 17.53 13.84 -64.86
CA PHE A 231 18.06 13.88 -66.24
C PHE A 231 17.11 14.23 -67.43
N LYS A 232 17.47 15.34 -68.09
CA LYS A 232 17.36 15.67 -69.55
C LYS A 232 16.00 16.04 -70.16
N GLY A 233 15.86 17.35 -70.43
CA GLY A 233 16.14 17.92 -71.75
C GLY A 233 15.03 17.89 -72.80
N TYR A 234 14.42 19.05 -73.08
CA TYR A 234 13.90 19.46 -74.38
C TYR A 234 13.89 21.00 -74.48
N MET A 235 14.45 21.50 -75.60
CA MET A 235 14.47 22.88 -76.14
C MET A 235 15.35 23.91 -75.44
#